data_AF-A0A4Z2FHR6-F1
#
_entry.id   AF-A0A4Z2FHR6-F1
#
_cell.length_a   1.000
_cell.length_b   1.000
_cell.length_c   1.000
_cell.angle_alpha   90.00
_cell.angle_beta   90.00
_cell.angle_gamma   90.00
#
_symmetry.space_group_name_H-M   'P 1'
#
loop_
_entity.id
_entity.type
_entity.pdbx_description
1 polymer ?
#
loop_
_entity_poly.entity_id
_entity_poly.type
_entity_poly.pdbx_seq_one_letter_code
_entity_poly.pdbx_strand_id
1 'polypeptide(L)'
;MSQKGNRGPEGSSEVSIIRIPPHHYIHVLDQNTNIARVEIGPLTYIRQDNERVLFHPVRMIMVPPRHYCVIVNPVARDDDQQVLFDQSGQAKLRHADLEIRLTQDPFPLYPGEEVQQVVTPLQIVYPDTALRLQALLDFEGAGGEKRIAGDEWLFEGPGEEWLVSKVGAYLPGAHEEVLDIVNAFILTDKKALHVRALRPFKDAGGRDRRTGEEWLVTLADREAHIPSVAEEVVGVVDVTTLSSRQYCVILDPVGPDGKPQLGQKRVVKGERSFFLQPGEDLESGIQDVYVLSEDEGLVLRAVEAFNDTEVSGELCINTAGTLCSTYYRKVQVFTSKYRCELCW
;
A
#
# COMPACT_ATOMS: atom_id res chain seq x y z
N MET A 1 17.64 -22.52 61.41
CA MET A 1 16.68 -21.68 62.18
C MET A 1 17.13 -20.24 62.00
N SER A 2 16.41 -19.28 61.42
CA SER A 2 15.02 -19.20 60.99
C SER A 2 14.95 -18.23 59.82
N GLN A 3 14.13 -18.55 58.83
CA GLN A 3 13.70 -17.67 57.75
C GLN A 3 12.97 -16.46 58.35
N LYS A 4 13.39 -15.23 58.01
CA LYS A 4 12.55 -14.04 58.16
C LYS A 4 11.81 -13.84 56.84
N GLY A 5 10.54 -14.25 56.83
CA GLY A 5 9.62 -14.02 55.73
C GLY A 5 9.41 -12.52 55.51
N ASN A 6 9.61 -12.10 54.28
CA ASN A 6 9.31 -10.77 53.77
C ASN A 6 7.79 -10.66 53.63
N ARG A 7 7.10 -10.09 54.63
CA ARG A 7 5.68 -9.71 54.51
C ARG A 7 5.62 -8.40 53.74
N GLY A 8 5.09 -8.46 52.51
CA GLY A 8 4.64 -7.27 51.79
C GLY A 8 3.55 -6.53 52.58
N PRO A 9 3.25 -5.27 52.26
CA PRO A 9 2.27 -4.50 53.00
C PRO A 9 0.86 -4.98 52.62
N GLU A 10 0.35 -5.98 53.34
CA GLU A 10 -1.09 -6.19 53.50
C GLU A 10 -1.63 -5.10 54.42
N GLY A 11 -2.36 -4.15 53.84
CA GLY A 11 -2.93 -3.04 54.60
C GLY A 11 -3.74 -2.10 53.73
N SER A 12 -4.78 -2.60 53.05
CA SER A 12 -5.86 -1.71 52.63
C SER A 12 -6.80 -1.54 53.83
N SER A 13 -6.59 -0.49 54.61
CA SER A 13 -7.58 0.02 55.54
C SER A 13 -8.94 0.05 54.86
N GLU A 14 -9.94 -0.61 55.44
CA GLU A 14 -11.33 -0.54 54.97
C GLU A 14 -11.86 0.89 55.16
N VAL A 15 -11.65 1.75 54.16
CA VAL A 15 -12.12 3.13 54.20
C VAL A 15 -13.63 3.12 53.99
N SER A 16 -14.39 3.49 55.03
CA SER A 16 -15.86 3.56 54.96
C SER A 16 -16.38 4.71 54.08
N ILE A 17 -15.56 5.74 53.88
CA ILE A 17 -15.92 6.95 53.13
C ILE A 17 -14.88 7.18 52.03
N ILE A 18 -15.31 7.11 50.78
CA ILE A 18 -14.44 7.21 49.61
C ILE A 18 -14.85 8.46 48.82
N ARG A 19 -13.95 9.43 48.74
CA ARG A 19 -14.15 10.62 47.90
C ARG A 19 -13.72 10.28 46.48
N ILE A 20 -14.68 10.24 45.56
CA ILE A 20 -14.49 10.06 44.13
C ILE A 20 -14.41 11.45 43.50
N PRO A 21 -13.24 11.91 43.02
CA PRO A 21 -13.10 13.21 42.38
C PRO A 21 -13.87 13.30 41.05
N PRO A 22 -14.03 14.51 40.47
CA PRO A 22 -14.50 14.66 39.09
C PRO A 22 -13.68 13.80 38.11
N HIS A 23 -14.34 13.23 37.11
CA HIS A 23 -13.74 12.36 36.07
C HIS A 23 -12.98 11.15 36.64
N HIS A 24 -13.38 10.67 37.81
CA HIS A 24 -12.92 9.40 38.38
C HIS A 24 -14.10 8.48 38.62
N TYR A 25 -13.82 7.19 38.70
CA TYR A 25 -14.82 6.18 39.03
C TYR A 25 -14.22 5.08 39.92
N ILE A 26 -15.11 4.34 40.58
CA ILE A 26 -14.80 3.10 41.29
C ILE A 26 -15.76 2.00 40.83
N HIS A 27 -15.39 0.74 41.07
CA HIS A 27 -16.35 -0.36 41.05
C HIS A 27 -16.69 -0.79 42.48
N VAL A 28 -17.99 -0.97 42.73
CA VAL A 28 -18.53 -1.45 43.99
C VAL A 28 -19.22 -2.78 43.75
N LEU A 29 -18.77 -3.81 44.47
CA LEU A 29 -19.38 -5.13 44.49
C LEU A 29 -20.31 -5.25 45.69
N ASP A 30 -21.59 -5.49 45.44
CA ASP A 30 -22.52 -5.93 46.49
C ASP A 30 -22.34 -7.43 46.73
N GLN A 31 -21.99 -7.81 47.95
CA GLN A 31 -21.70 -9.19 48.35
C GLN A 31 -22.96 -10.04 48.50
N ASN A 32 -24.14 -9.44 48.67
CA ASN A 32 -25.39 -10.18 48.78
C ASN A 32 -25.87 -10.65 47.41
N THR A 33 -25.76 -9.77 46.40
CA THR A 33 -26.19 -10.03 45.03
C THR A 33 -25.05 -10.53 44.14
N ASN A 34 -23.79 -10.34 44.58
CA ASN A 34 -22.57 -10.56 43.80
C ASN A 34 -22.49 -9.71 42.52
N ILE A 35 -23.14 -8.54 42.52
CA ILE A 35 -23.22 -7.63 41.37
C ILE A 35 -22.22 -6.49 41.57
N ALA A 36 -21.35 -6.32 40.59
CA ALA A 36 -20.47 -5.17 40.50
C ALA A 36 -21.13 -4.06 39.67
N ARG A 37 -21.03 -2.81 40.16
CA ARG A 37 -21.49 -1.61 39.45
C ARG A 37 -20.44 -0.52 39.48
N VAL A 38 -20.58 0.45 38.57
CA VAL A 38 -19.72 1.62 38.49
C VAL A 38 -20.32 2.79 39.28
N GLU A 39 -19.50 3.49 40.05
CA GLU A 39 -19.87 4.74 40.74
C GLU A 39 -18.96 5.86 40.23
N ILE A 40 -19.56 6.96 39.78
CA ILE A 40 -18.89 8.06 39.06
C ILE A 40 -18.80 9.29 39.97
N GLY A 41 -17.66 9.97 39.98
CA GLY A 41 -17.48 11.24 40.69
C GLY A 41 -17.93 12.47 39.88
N PRO A 42 -18.12 13.63 40.53
CA PRO A 42 -17.78 13.95 41.92
C PRO A 42 -18.80 13.41 42.93
N LEU A 43 -18.36 12.50 43.79
CA LEU A 43 -19.23 11.81 44.75
C LEU A 43 -18.44 11.46 46.02
N THR A 44 -19.02 11.70 47.20
CA THR A 44 -18.51 11.10 48.44
C THR A 44 -19.28 9.82 48.70
N TYR A 45 -18.71 8.70 48.28
CA TYR A 45 -19.31 7.39 48.41
C TYR A 45 -19.17 6.86 49.83
N ILE A 46 -20.29 6.42 50.42
CA ILE A 46 -20.31 5.81 51.76
C ILE A 46 -20.61 4.33 51.56
N ARG A 47 -19.60 3.49 51.79
CA ARG A 47 -19.68 2.04 51.60
C ARG A 47 -20.62 1.43 52.65
N GLN A 48 -21.56 0.60 52.22
CA GLN A 48 -22.39 -0.19 53.13
C GLN A 48 -21.63 -1.44 53.64
N ASP A 49 -22.21 -2.13 54.63
CA ASP A 49 -21.59 -3.32 55.24
C ASP A 49 -21.50 -4.49 54.25
N ASN A 50 -22.50 -4.66 53.38
CA ASN A 50 -22.54 -5.70 52.36
C ASN A 50 -21.79 -5.33 51.07
N GLU A 51 -21.02 -4.25 51.06
CA GLU A 51 -20.37 -3.75 49.86
C GLU A 51 -18.86 -3.79 49.98
N ARG A 52 -18.20 -4.08 48.85
CA ARG A 52 -16.76 -4.04 48.71
C ARG A 52 -16.37 -3.15 47.54
N VAL A 53 -15.57 -2.13 47.80
CA VAL A 53 -14.95 -1.35 46.74
C VAL A 53 -13.76 -2.11 46.17
N LEU A 54 -13.75 -2.30 44.85
CA LEU A 54 -12.77 -3.16 44.17
C LEU A 54 -11.42 -2.46 43.98
N PHE A 55 -11.40 -1.14 43.79
CA PHE A 55 -10.18 -0.34 43.63
C PHE A 55 -10.39 1.12 44.06
N HIS A 56 -9.29 1.81 44.37
CA HIS A 56 -9.29 3.24 44.66
C HIS A 56 -9.73 4.06 43.43
N PRO A 57 -10.36 5.24 43.59
CA PRO A 57 -10.82 6.05 42.46
C PRO A 57 -9.78 6.19 41.34
N VAL A 58 -10.10 5.67 40.15
CA VAL A 58 -9.25 5.74 38.95
C VAL A 58 -9.82 6.76 37.97
N ARG A 59 -8.95 7.35 37.15
CA ARG A 59 -9.36 8.32 36.13
C ARG A 59 -10.20 7.65 35.04
N MET A 60 -11.23 8.35 34.60
CA MET A 60 -11.95 8.03 33.37
C MET A 60 -11.04 8.13 32.16
N ILE A 61 -11.41 7.38 31.13
CA ILE A 61 -10.69 7.41 29.85
C ILE A 61 -11.06 8.70 29.13
N MET A 62 -10.04 9.48 28.81
CA MET A 62 -10.14 10.69 28.01
C MET A 62 -9.64 10.39 26.61
N VAL A 63 -10.50 10.46 25.60
CA VAL A 63 -10.09 10.32 24.19
C VAL A 63 -10.04 11.73 23.56
N PRO A 64 -8.85 12.30 23.30
CA PRO A 64 -8.72 13.62 22.68
C PRO A 64 -9.24 13.64 21.23
N PRO A 65 -9.41 14.84 20.63
CA PRO A 65 -9.63 14.98 19.19
C PRO A 65 -8.59 14.18 18.36
N ARG A 66 -9.05 13.49 17.32
CA ARG A 66 -8.22 12.67 16.41
C ARG A 66 -7.48 11.52 17.12
N HIS A 67 -8.03 11.01 18.21
CA HIS A 67 -7.56 9.79 18.87
C HIS A 67 -8.71 8.78 18.98
N TYR A 68 -8.36 7.53 19.21
CA TYR A 68 -9.30 6.44 19.47
C TYR A 68 -8.73 5.51 20.55
N CYS A 69 -9.59 4.69 21.13
CA CYS A 69 -9.21 3.52 21.92
C CYS A 69 -10.13 2.35 21.58
N VAL A 70 -9.69 1.13 21.87
CA VAL A 70 -10.46 -0.09 21.61
C VAL A 70 -10.82 -0.75 22.94
N ILE A 71 -12.12 -0.95 23.15
CA ILE A 71 -12.67 -1.58 24.34
C ILE A 71 -13.14 -2.99 24.01
N VAL A 72 -12.74 -3.97 24.82
CA VAL A 72 -13.18 -5.37 24.77
C VAL A 72 -14.36 -5.57 25.70
N ASN A 73 -15.29 -6.43 25.28
CA ASN A 73 -16.55 -6.70 25.98
C ASN A 73 -17.37 -5.43 26.25
N PRO A 74 -17.59 -4.56 25.24
CA PRO A 74 -18.25 -3.29 25.45
C PRO A 74 -19.66 -3.48 26.00
N VAL A 75 -20.10 -2.54 26.85
CA VAL A 75 -21.49 -2.54 27.33
C VAL A 75 -22.49 -2.46 26.18
N ALA A 76 -23.57 -3.24 26.27
CA ALA A 76 -24.71 -3.14 25.38
C ALA A 76 -25.46 -1.83 25.67
N ARG A 77 -25.76 -1.09 24.62
CA ARG A 77 -26.52 0.16 24.68
C ARG A 77 -27.81 0.04 23.86
N ASP A 78 -28.84 0.76 24.27
CA ASP A 78 -30.08 0.92 23.48
C ASP A 78 -29.94 1.99 22.39
N ASP A 79 -31.03 2.25 21.68
CA ASP A 79 -31.11 3.23 20.59
C ASP A 79 -30.84 4.67 21.09
N ASP A 80 -31.06 4.94 22.38
CA ASP A 80 -30.79 6.22 23.05
C ASP A 80 -29.37 6.30 23.65
N GLN A 81 -28.51 5.34 23.32
CA GLN A 81 -27.15 5.16 23.82
C GLN A 81 -27.05 4.95 25.34
N GLN A 82 -28.14 4.57 26.00
CA GLN A 82 -28.14 4.26 27.43
C GLN A 82 -27.69 2.82 27.65
N VAL A 83 -26.95 2.59 28.74
CA VAL A 83 -26.44 1.26 29.09
C VAL A 83 -27.58 0.35 29.50
N LEU A 84 -27.62 -0.84 28.90
CA LEU A 84 -28.59 -1.88 29.23
C LEU A 84 -28.13 -2.68 30.45
N PHE A 85 -29.05 -2.92 31.37
CA PHE A 85 -28.84 -3.76 32.54
C PHE A 85 -29.70 -5.03 32.43
N ASP A 86 -29.22 -6.12 33.01
CA ASP A 86 -30.02 -7.34 33.12
C ASP A 86 -31.05 -7.26 34.27
N GLN A 87 -31.83 -8.33 34.48
CA GLN A 87 -32.85 -8.37 35.53
C GLN A 87 -32.28 -8.25 36.95
N SER A 88 -30.99 -8.52 37.12
CA SER A 88 -30.31 -8.43 38.40
C SER A 88 -29.74 -7.03 38.64
N GLY A 89 -29.65 -6.19 37.60
CA GLY A 89 -29.05 -4.86 37.65
C GLY A 89 -27.56 -4.85 37.26
N GLN A 90 -27.05 -5.95 36.72
CA GLN A 90 -25.69 -6.00 36.17
C GLN A 90 -25.67 -5.41 34.76
N ALA A 91 -24.63 -4.63 34.44
CA ALA A 91 -24.46 -4.09 33.10
C ALA A 91 -24.27 -5.23 32.08
N LYS A 92 -25.07 -5.23 31.02
CA LYS A 92 -25.01 -6.24 29.98
C LYS A 92 -23.83 -5.96 29.06
N LEU A 93 -22.95 -6.95 28.86
CA LEU A 93 -21.79 -6.82 27.95
C LEU A 93 -22.04 -7.55 26.63
N ARG A 94 -21.48 -7.04 25.54
CA ARG A 94 -21.32 -7.77 24.29
C ARG A 94 -20.03 -8.59 24.39
N HIS A 95 -20.13 -9.81 24.90
CA HIS A 95 -18.95 -10.66 25.14
C HIS A 95 -18.24 -11.03 23.83
N ALA A 96 -16.91 -11.02 23.88
CA ALA A 96 -16.02 -11.28 22.74
C ALA A 96 -16.21 -10.30 21.55
N ASP A 97 -16.82 -9.15 21.82
CA ASP A 97 -16.97 -8.05 20.86
C ASP A 97 -16.00 -6.91 21.17
N LEU A 98 -15.79 -6.04 20.18
CA LEU A 98 -14.88 -4.90 20.23
C LEU A 98 -15.63 -3.60 19.88
N GLU A 99 -15.36 -2.54 20.64
CA GLU A 99 -15.91 -1.21 20.37
C GLU A 99 -14.80 -0.18 20.26
N ILE A 100 -14.76 0.51 19.12
CA ILE A 100 -13.86 1.65 18.91
C ILE A 100 -14.53 2.90 19.47
N ARG A 101 -13.87 3.57 20.41
CA ARG A 101 -14.33 4.83 21.00
C ARG A 101 -13.48 5.99 20.51
N LEU A 102 -14.13 6.91 19.80
CA LEU A 102 -13.57 8.18 19.34
C LEU A 102 -13.67 9.27 20.42
N THR A 103 -13.31 10.49 20.06
CA THR A 103 -13.44 11.69 20.90
C THR A 103 -14.86 11.86 21.43
N GLN A 104 -14.99 11.85 22.75
CA GLN A 104 -16.25 12.03 23.48
C GLN A 104 -15.94 12.49 24.91
N ASP A 105 -16.98 12.72 25.72
CA ASP A 105 -16.80 13.04 27.13
C ASP A 105 -16.09 11.91 27.89
N PRO A 106 -15.27 12.23 28.91
CA PRO A 106 -14.64 11.23 29.78
C PRO A 106 -15.62 10.14 30.21
N PHE A 107 -15.28 8.88 29.92
CA PHE A 107 -16.13 7.75 30.26
C PHE A 107 -15.42 6.77 31.21
N PRO A 108 -16.15 6.14 32.14
CA PRO A 108 -15.63 5.03 32.92
C PRO A 108 -15.65 3.74 32.10
N LEU A 109 -14.92 2.73 32.59
CA LEU A 109 -15.16 1.34 32.17
C LEU A 109 -16.18 0.72 33.11
N TYR A 110 -17.15 0.00 32.55
CA TYR A 110 -18.06 -0.82 33.34
C TYR A 110 -17.37 -2.12 33.79
N PRO A 111 -17.84 -2.77 34.86
CA PRO A 111 -17.30 -4.06 35.29
C PRO A 111 -17.31 -5.08 34.14
N GLY A 112 -16.12 -5.59 33.79
CA GLY A 112 -15.90 -6.53 32.69
C GLY A 112 -15.49 -5.91 31.34
N GLU A 113 -15.61 -4.58 31.19
CA GLU A 113 -14.97 -3.88 30.07
C GLU A 113 -13.46 -3.77 30.31
N GLU A 114 -12.67 -3.98 29.26
CA GLU A 114 -11.22 -3.86 29.32
C GLU A 114 -10.71 -3.01 28.15
N VAL A 115 -9.66 -2.23 28.37
CA VAL A 115 -9.00 -1.47 27.29
C VAL A 115 -8.00 -2.39 26.63
N GLN A 116 -8.28 -2.79 25.38
CA GLN A 116 -7.33 -3.52 24.56
C GLN A 116 -6.29 -2.59 23.93
N GLN A 117 -6.76 -1.50 23.34
CA GLN A 117 -5.88 -0.48 22.78
C GLN A 117 -6.07 0.83 23.53
N VAL A 118 -4.99 1.26 24.17
CA VAL A 118 -4.93 2.56 24.84
C VAL A 118 -5.16 3.70 23.85
N VAL A 119 -5.46 4.89 24.38
CA VAL A 119 -5.71 6.08 23.58
C VAL A 119 -4.56 6.33 22.61
N THR A 120 -4.83 6.16 21.33
CA THR A 120 -3.87 6.19 20.22
C THR A 120 -4.35 7.21 19.17
N PRO A 121 -3.45 8.02 18.57
CA PRO A 121 -3.84 8.93 17.49
C PRO A 121 -4.37 8.16 16.27
N LEU A 122 -5.32 8.75 15.55
CA LEU A 122 -5.77 8.23 14.25
C LEU A 122 -4.60 8.28 13.25
N GLN A 123 -4.45 7.22 12.45
CA GLN A 123 -3.41 7.14 11.44
C GLN A 123 -3.75 8.10 10.30
N ILE A 124 -2.90 9.09 10.04
CA ILE A 124 -3.07 9.98 8.90
C ILE A 124 -2.41 9.34 7.68
N VAL A 125 -3.19 9.19 6.62
CA VAL A 125 -2.72 8.76 5.30
C VAL A 125 -2.57 10.00 4.43
N TYR A 126 -1.37 10.19 3.91
CA TYR A 126 -1.01 11.35 3.09
C TYR A 126 -1.32 11.07 1.59
N PRO A 127 -1.40 12.10 0.74
CA PRO A 127 -1.38 11.92 -0.70
C PRO A 127 -0.17 11.08 -1.12
N ASP A 128 -0.29 10.32 -2.21
CA ASP A 128 0.76 9.44 -2.72
C ASP A 128 1.24 8.38 -1.72
N THR A 129 0.41 8.06 -0.72
CA THR A 129 0.66 6.96 0.22
C THR A 129 -0.59 6.10 0.39
N ALA A 130 -0.38 4.85 0.75
CA ALA A 130 -1.45 3.93 1.13
C ALA A 130 -1.09 3.17 2.40
N LEU A 131 -2.10 2.78 3.17
CA LEU A 131 -1.92 1.79 4.24
C LEU A 131 -2.10 0.41 3.67
N ARG A 132 -1.15 -0.48 3.93
CA ARG A 132 -1.34 -1.91 3.70
C ARG A 132 -2.03 -2.51 4.92
N LEU A 133 -3.16 -3.13 4.66
CA LEU A 133 -4.06 -3.67 5.67
C LEU A 133 -4.14 -5.17 5.51
N GLN A 134 -4.31 -5.87 6.62
CA GLN A 134 -4.56 -7.30 6.65
C GLN A 134 -5.81 -7.61 7.49
N ALA A 135 -6.61 -8.55 7.02
CA ALA A 135 -7.77 -9.06 7.74
C ALA A 135 -7.29 -10.05 8.80
N LEU A 136 -7.67 -9.84 10.07
CA LEU A 136 -7.33 -10.75 11.17
C LEU A 136 -8.27 -11.97 11.22
N LEU A 137 -9.51 -11.79 10.78
CA LEU A 137 -10.59 -12.78 10.80
C LEU A 137 -11.44 -12.64 9.54
N ASP A 138 -12.32 -13.60 9.29
CA ASP A 138 -13.33 -13.48 8.25
C ASP A 138 -14.36 -12.42 8.66
N PHE A 139 -14.56 -11.40 7.83
CA PHE A 139 -15.56 -10.37 8.09
C PHE A 139 -16.16 -9.80 6.80
N GLU A 140 -17.32 -9.15 6.94
CA GLU A 140 -17.93 -8.36 5.89
C GLU A 140 -17.73 -6.88 6.24
N GLY A 141 -16.96 -6.17 5.43
CA GLY A 141 -16.66 -4.75 5.62
C GLY A 141 -17.87 -3.86 5.36
N ALA A 142 -17.77 -2.58 5.74
CA ALA A 142 -18.85 -1.60 5.64
C ALA A 142 -19.40 -1.40 4.20
N GLY A 143 -18.63 -1.76 3.17
CA GLY A 143 -19.04 -1.74 1.76
C GLY A 143 -19.67 -3.04 1.23
N GLY A 144 -19.91 -4.04 2.09
CA GLY A 144 -20.36 -5.37 1.69
C GLY A 144 -19.24 -6.26 1.12
N GLU A 145 -17.99 -5.83 1.25
CA GLU A 145 -16.81 -6.58 0.85
C GLU A 145 -16.53 -7.69 1.85
N LYS A 146 -16.54 -8.93 1.37
CA LYS A 146 -16.20 -10.10 2.18
C LYS A 146 -14.71 -10.33 2.13
N ARG A 147 -14.07 -10.31 3.29
CA ARG A 147 -12.64 -10.56 3.46
C ARG A 147 -12.45 -11.81 4.32
N ILE A 148 -11.46 -12.60 3.95
CA ILE A 148 -11.05 -13.81 4.66
C ILE A 148 -9.83 -13.47 5.50
N ALA A 149 -9.65 -14.16 6.63
CA ALA A 149 -8.45 -14.01 7.46
C ALA A 149 -7.16 -14.17 6.63
N GLY A 150 -6.26 -13.21 6.76
CA GLY A 150 -5.01 -13.12 5.99
C GLY A 150 -5.13 -12.39 4.66
N ASP A 151 -6.33 -12.00 4.21
CA ASP A 151 -6.46 -11.15 3.02
C ASP A 151 -5.78 -9.80 3.26
N GLU A 152 -5.05 -9.34 2.26
CA GLU A 152 -4.38 -8.03 2.27
C GLU A 152 -4.95 -7.10 1.20
N TRP A 153 -4.97 -5.80 1.50
CA TRP A 153 -5.39 -4.75 0.58
C TRP A 153 -4.74 -3.41 0.94
N LEU A 154 -4.95 -2.42 0.07
CA LEU A 154 -4.49 -1.05 0.29
C LEU A 154 -5.68 -0.14 0.61
N PHE A 155 -5.48 0.75 1.57
CA PHE A 155 -6.29 1.95 1.76
C PHE A 155 -5.47 3.15 1.30
N GLU A 156 -5.76 3.63 0.09
CA GLU A 156 -5.10 4.80 -0.47
C GLU A 156 -5.55 6.08 0.23
N GLY A 157 -4.60 6.96 0.53
CA GLY A 157 -4.91 8.29 1.05
C GLY A 157 -5.78 9.08 0.07
N PRO A 158 -6.48 10.13 0.53
CA PRO A 158 -7.29 10.94 -0.35
C PRO A 158 -6.41 11.53 -1.46
N GLY A 159 -6.73 11.20 -2.72
CA GLY A 159 -6.21 11.90 -3.88
C GLY A 159 -6.73 13.35 -3.93
N GLU A 160 -6.13 14.19 -4.76
CA GLU A 160 -6.48 15.62 -4.87
C GLU A 160 -7.94 15.90 -5.28
N GLU A 161 -8.67 14.89 -5.75
CA GLU A 161 -10.02 15.02 -6.30
C GLU A 161 -11.09 14.26 -5.50
N TRP A 162 -11.30 14.64 -4.22
CA TRP A 162 -12.61 14.44 -3.57
C TRP A 162 -12.97 15.64 -2.69
N LEU A 163 -14.11 16.24 -3.01
CA LEU A 163 -14.84 17.19 -2.17
C LEU A 163 -15.20 16.50 -0.85
N VAL A 164 -14.40 16.73 0.20
CA VAL A 164 -14.77 17.13 1.58
C VAL A 164 -13.51 16.97 2.45
N SER A 165 -12.75 18.07 2.57
CA SER A 165 -12.12 18.63 3.78
C SER A 165 -11.83 17.74 5.02
N LYS A 166 -11.37 16.50 4.85
CA LYS A 166 -10.74 15.72 5.93
C LYS A 166 -9.43 15.14 5.44
N VAL A 167 -8.34 15.61 6.04
CA VAL A 167 -7.07 14.89 6.13
C VAL A 167 -7.38 13.39 6.34
N GLY A 168 -6.80 12.50 5.53
CA GLY A 168 -7.14 11.08 5.40
C GLY A 168 -6.85 10.24 6.64
N ALA A 169 -7.51 10.54 7.75
CA ALA A 169 -7.41 9.78 8.98
C ALA A 169 -8.10 8.43 8.79
N TYR A 170 -7.31 7.37 8.72
CA TYR A 170 -7.80 6.00 8.72
C TYR A 170 -8.02 5.54 10.17
N LEU A 171 -9.20 4.98 10.40
CA LEU A 171 -9.55 4.32 11.65
C LEU A 171 -9.62 2.82 11.35
N PRO A 172 -8.64 2.02 11.78
CA PRO A 172 -8.67 0.58 11.59
C PRO A 172 -9.92 -0.01 12.24
N GLY A 173 -10.62 -0.88 11.52
CA GLY A 173 -11.67 -1.71 12.08
C GLY A 173 -11.14 -2.67 13.14
N ALA A 174 -12.04 -3.21 13.95
CA ALA A 174 -11.71 -4.12 15.05
C ALA A 174 -11.01 -5.43 14.59
N HIS A 175 -11.09 -5.76 13.30
CA HIS A 175 -10.53 -6.97 12.69
C HIS A 175 -9.53 -6.63 11.57
N GLU A 176 -9.04 -5.39 11.54
CA GLU A 176 -8.09 -4.90 10.55
C GLU A 176 -6.76 -4.59 11.24
N GLU A 177 -5.67 -5.12 10.70
CA GLU A 177 -4.32 -4.80 11.15
C GLU A 177 -3.64 -3.90 10.12
N VAL A 178 -3.05 -2.80 10.59
CA VAL A 178 -2.20 -1.92 9.75
C VAL A 178 -0.80 -2.51 9.74
N LEU A 179 -0.35 -3.00 8.60
CA LEU A 179 0.99 -3.59 8.44
C LEU A 179 2.05 -2.50 8.25
N ASP A 180 1.93 -1.71 7.19
CA ASP A 180 2.88 -0.66 6.83
C ASP A 180 2.25 0.45 5.97
N ILE A 181 3.05 1.49 5.68
CA ILE A 181 2.71 2.56 4.75
C ILE A 181 3.47 2.33 3.45
N VAL A 182 2.75 2.18 2.35
CA VAL A 182 3.29 2.06 1.00
C VAL A 182 3.35 3.45 0.36
N ASN A 183 4.54 3.86 -0.08
CA ASN A 183 4.73 5.12 -0.78
C ASN A 183 4.54 4.93 -2.29
N ALA A 184 4.02 5.93 -2.97
CA ALA A 184 3.97 5.95 -4.43
C ALA A 184 5.37 6.13 -5.04
N PHE A 185 5.56 5.53 -6.20
CA PHE A 185 6.67 5.83 -7.09
C PHE A 185 6.28 7.03 -7.95
N ILE A 186 7.04 8.11 -7.85
CA ILE A 186 6.88 9.29 -8.70
C ILE A 186 7.51 9.00 -10.07
N LEU A 187 6.67 8.98 -11.10
CA LEU A 187 7.03 8.69 -12.48
C LEU A 187 7.35 10.00 -13.20
N THR A 188 8.32 9.96 -14.12
CA THR A 188 8.72 11.13 -14.90
C THR A 188 8.92 10.75 -16.37
N ASP A 189 9.19 11.75 -17.21
CA ASP A 189 9.65 11.53 -18.59
C ASP A 189 10.95 10.70 -18.66
N LYS A 190 11.67 10.59 -17.54
CA LYS A 190 12.95 9.88 -17.42
C LYS A 190 12.86 8.58 -16.64
N LYS A 191 11.76 8.32 -15.94
CA LYS A 191 11.60 7.14 -15.06
C LYS A 191 10.28 6.45 -15.28
N ALA A 192 10.36 5.17 -15.57
CA ALA A 192 9.24 4.24 -15.58
C ALA A 192 9.40 3.21 -14.45
N LEU A 193 8.30 2.61 -14.02
CA LEU A 193 8.30 1.55 -13.03
C LEU A 193 8.04 0.20 -13.71
N HIS A 194 8.95 -0.75 -13.53
CA HIS A 194 8.79 -2.12 -13.98
C HIS A 194 8.11 -2.94 -12.88
N VAL A 195 6.94 -3.45 -13.21
CA VAL A 195 6.08 -4.20 -12.29
C VAL A 195 5.74 -5.57 -12.86
N ARG A 196 5.47 -6.52 -11.95
CA ARG A 196 5.07 -7.89 -12.23
C ARG A 196 3.79 -8.24 -11.48
N ALA A 197 2.86 -8.94 -12.12
CA ALA A 197 1.66 -9.44 -11.46
C ALA A 197 1.96 -10.71 -10.64
N LEU A 198 1.63 -10.71 -9.35
CA LEU A 198 1.75 -11.87 -8.47
C LEU A 198 0.57 -12.84 -8.62
N ARG A 199 -0.61 -12.30 -8.93
CA ARG A 199 -1.86 -13.06 -9.11
C ARG A 199 -2.70 -12.43 -10.23
N PRO A 200 -3.70 -13.12 -10.80
CA PRO A 200 -4.58 -12.51 -11.78
C PRO A 200 -5.44 -11.42 -11.14
N PHE A 201 -5.45 -10.23 -11.73
CA PHE A 201 -6.26 -9.11 -11.26
C PHE A 201 -6.46 -8.10 -12.40
N LYS A 202 -7.34 -7.14 -12.17
CA LYS A 202 -7.55 -6.02 -13.09
C LYS A 202 -6.74 -4.83 -12.61
N ASP A 203 -5.82 -4.34 -13.43
CA ASP A 203 -5.00 -3.18 -13.09
C ASP A 203 -5.82 -1.89 -13.04
N ALA A 204 -5.25 -0.82 -12.49
CA ALA A 204 -5.94 0.46 -12.38
C ALA A 204 -6.17 1.17 -13.74
N GLY A 205 -5.55 0.69 -14.83
CA GLY A 205 -5.89 1.10 -16.21
C GLY A 205 -7.04 0.27 -16.82
N GLY A 206 -7.58 -0.69 -16.06
CA GLY A 206 -8.66 -1.56 -16.49
C GLY A 206 -8.24 -2.76 -17.34
N ARG A 207 -6.94 -3.09 -17.41
CA ARG A 207 -6.43 -4.26 -18.13
C ARG A 207 -6.39 -5.48 -17.22
N ASP A 208 -6.80 -6.64 -17.74
CA ASP A 208 -6.68 -7.92 -17.03
C ASP A 208 -5.25 -8.43 -17.10
N ARG A 209 -4.61 -8.58 -15.94
CA ARG A 209 -3.25 -9.08 -15.78
C ARG A 209 -3.24 -10.53 -15.36
N ARG A 210 -2.26 -11.30 -15.84
CA ARG A 210 -2.04 -12.70 -15.46
C ARG A 210 -0.81 -12.84 -14.56
N THR A 211 -0.77 -13.87 -13.72
CA THR A 211 0.41 -14.18 -12.90
C THR A 211 1.68 -14.26 -13.73
N GLY A 212 2.72 -13.57 -13.29
CA GLY A 212 4.03 -13.51 -13.93
C GLY A 212 4.11 -12.55 -15.12
N GLU A 213 3.00 -11.93 -15.53
CA GLU A 213 3.02 -10.89 -16.55
C GLU A 213 3.78 -9.66 -16.03
N GLU A 214 4.63 -9.08 -16.87
CA GLU A 214 5.45 -7.91 -16.54
C GLU A 214 5.13 -6.76 -17.49
N TRP A 215 5.12 -5.53 -16.97
CA TRP A 215 4.89 -4.32 -17.78
C TRP A 215 5.57 -3.10 -17.17
N LEU A 216 5.60 -2.01 -17.94
CA LEU A 216 6.01 -0.69 -17.46
C LEU A 216 4.80 0.17 -17.12
N VAL A 217 4.87 0.88 -16.01
CA VAL A 217 4.02 2.02 -15.69
C VAL A 217 4.82 3.29 -15.96
N THR A 218 4.26 4.18 -16.77
CA THR A 218 4.94 5.40 -17.24
C THR A 218 4.15 6.64 -16.88
N LEU A 219 4.76 7.82 -17.07
CA LEU A 219 4.09 9.11 -16.89
C LEU A 219 2.83 9.27 -17.76
N ALA A 220 2.74 8.56 -18.89
CA ALA A 220 1.55 8.57 -19.75
C ALA A 220 0.34 7.86 -19.10
N ASP A 221 0.59 6.95 -18.15
CA ASP A 221 -0.45 6.23 -17.43
C ASP A 221 -0.89 7.02 -16.18
N ARG A 222 0.07 7.55 -15.41
CA ARG A 222 -0.15 8.36 -14.19
C ARG A 222 1.15 9.02 -13.71
N GLU A 223 1.04 10.07 -12.91
CA GLU A 223 2.20 10.77 -12.33
C GLU A 223 2.82 10.02 -11.13
N ALA A 224 1.98 9.38 -10.32
CA ALA A 224 2.41 8.61 -9.16
C ALA A 224 1.74 7.22 -9.18
N HIS A 225 2.50 6.18 -8.87
CA HIS A 225 2.00 4.80 -8.83
C HIS A 225 2.30 4.14 -7.49
N ILE A 226 1.24 3.79 -6.76
CA ILE A 226 1.32 2.96 -5.55
C ILE A 226 1.13 1.50 -6.01
N PRO A 227 2.15 0.64 -5.87
CA PRO A 227 2.02 -0.77 -6.26
C PRO A 227 0.98 -1.48 -5.38
N SER A 228 0.01 -2.14 -6.02
CA SER A 228 -1.00 -2.95 -5.34
C SER A 228 -0.38 -4.17 -4.64
N VAL A 229 -1.12 -4.76 -3.69
CA VAL A 229 -0.77 -6.07 -3.09
C VAL A 229 -0.66 -7.21 -4.11
N ALA A 230 -1.24 -7.03 -5.31
CA ALA A 230 -1.15 -7.99 -6.41
C ALA A 230 0.03 -7.70 -7.36
N GLU A 231 0.78 -6.64 -7.12
CA GLU A 231 1.90 -6.17 -7.95
C GLU A 231 3.21 -6.30 -7.16
N GLU A 232 4.26 -6.70 -7.87
CA GLU A 232 5.63 -6.71 -7.39
C GLU A 232 6.43 -5.70 -8.18
N VAL A 233 7.14 -4.81 -7.49
CA VAL A 233 8.07 -3.87 -8.14
C VAL A 233 9.36 -4.62 -8.46
N VAL A 234 9.61 -4.84 -9.76
CA VAL A 234 10.84 -5.47 -10.24
C VAL A 234 11.99 -4.46 -10.24
N GLY A 235 11.72 -3.21 -10.63
CA GLY A 235 12.71 -2.15 -10.62
C GLY A 235 12.23 -0.83 -11.21
N VAL A 236 13.11 0.17 -11.20
CA VAL A 236 12.92 1.45 -11.89
C VAL A 236 13.71 1.39 -13.19
N VAL A 237 13.07 1.77 -14.30
CA VAL A 237 13.68 1.80 -15.63
C VAL A 237 13.92 3.25 -16.03
N ASP A 238 15.19 3.61 -16.23
CA ASP A 238 15.57 4.91 -16.72
C ASP A 238 15.37 5.00 -18.25
N VAL A 239 15.04 6.19 -18.74
CA VAL A 239 14.84 6.43 -20.17
C VAL A 239 16.15 6.23 -20.94
N THR A 240 16.07 5.51 -22.06
CA THR A 240 17.13 5.43 -23.06
C THR A 240 16.95 6.57 -24.04
N THR A 241 17.92 7.49 -24.08
CA THR A 241 17.90 8.66 -24.98
C THR A 241 19.01 8.55 -26.02
N LEU A 242 18.63 8.63 -27.29
CA LEU A 242 19.51 8.67 -28.45
C LEU A 242 19.56 10.09 -29.01
N SER A 243 20.76 10.57 -29.33
CA SER A 243 20.94 11.80 -30.13
C SER A 243 20.74 11.54 -31.62
N SER A 244 20.73 12.61 -32.43
CA SER A 244 20.65 12.53 -33.90
C SER A 244 21.82 11.76 -34.56
N ARG A 245 22.93 11.54 -33.84
CA ARG A 245 24.11 10.79 -34.30
C ARG A 245 24.30 9.47 -33.56
N GLN A 246 23.27 8.97 -32.90
CA GLN A 246 23.34 7.70 -32.18
C GLN A 246 22.28 6.71 -32.67
N TYR A 247 22.57 5.44 -32.46
CA TYR A 247 21.65 4.33 -32.67
C TYR A 247 21.88 3.27 -31.58
N CYS A 248 20.94 2.37 -31.43
CA CYS A 248 21.12 1.16 -30.63
C CYS A 248 20.41 -0.02 -31.28
N VAL A 249 20.76 -1.22 -30.82
CA VAL A 249 20.16 -2.47 -31.25
C VAL A 249 19.48 -3.10 -30.04
N ILE A 250 18.15 -3.19 -30.11
CA ILE A 250 17.33 -3.87 -29.11
C ILE A 250 17.25 -5.35 -29.46
N LEU A 251 17.60 -6.20 -28.51
CA LEU A 251 17.41 -7.65 -28.55
C LEU A 251 16.00 -8.00 -28.07
N ASP A 252 15.41 -9.05 -28.66
CA ASP A 252 14.11 -9.60 -28.33
C ASP A 252 12.98 -8.56 -28.24
N PRO A 253 12.85 -7.66 -29.24
CA PRO A 253 11.95 -6.52 -29.17
C PRO A 253 10.51 -6.95 -28.92
N VAL A 254 9.81 -6.23 -28.04
CA VAL A 254 8.41 -6.52 -27.73
C VAL A 254 7.52 -6.04 -28.87
N GLY A 255 6.67 -6.95 -29.37
CA GLY A 255 5.72 -6.67 -30.45
C GLY A 255 4.46 -5.92 -29.98
N PRO A 256 3.59 -5.52 -30.92
CA PRO A 256 2.28 -4.91 -30.60
C PRO A 256 1.35 -5.82 -29.80
N ASP A 257 1.60 -7.12 -29.82
CA ASP A 257 0.92 -8.15 -29.04
C ASP A 257 1.42 -8.22 -27.58
N GLY A 258 2.41 -7.39 -27.22
CA GLY A 258 3.00 -7.33 -25.88
C GLY A 258 3.94 -8.49 -25.57
N LYS A 259 4.38 -9.26 -26.58
CA LYS A 259 5.26 -10.41 -26.38
C LYS A 259 6.68 -10.15 -26.93
N PRO A 260 7.73 -10.60 -26.21
CA PRO A 260 9.10 -10.55 -26.72
C PRO A 260 9.27 -11.43 -27.97
N GLN A 261 9.91 -10.90 -29.00
CA GLN A 261 10.23 -11.62 -30.23
C GLN A 261 11.60 -12.28 -30.12
N LEU A 262 11.67 -13.45 -29.46
CA LEU A 262 12.93 -14.14 -29.15
C LEU A 262 13.81 -14.37 -30.40
N GLY A 263 15.09 -14.00 -30.28
CA GLY A 263 16.11 -14.07 -31.33
C GLY A 263 16.04 -12.96 -32.38
N GLN A 264 15.00 -12.11 -32.34
CA GLN A 264 14.88 -10.97 -33.24
C GLN A 264 15.63 -9.76 -32.71
N LYS A 265 15.95 -8.83 -33.61
CA LYS A 265 16.62 -7.58 -33.26
C LYS A 265 15.94 -6.40 -33.93
N ARG A 266 15.82 -5.29 -33.21
CA ARG A 266 15.27 -4.03 -33.74
C ARG A 266 16.29 -2.92 -33.59
N VAL A 267 16.59 -2.24 -34.70
CA VAL A 267 17.43 -1.05 -34.68
C VAL A 267 16.58 0.18 -34.42
N VAL A 268 17.04 1.00 -33.48
CA VAL A 268 16.48 2.31 -33.22
C VAL A 268 17.56 3.35 -33.51
N LYS A 269 17.27 4.30 -34.42
CA LYS A 269 18.20 5.34 -34.87
C LYS A 269 17.55 6.72 -34.77
N GLY A 270 18.38 7.75 -34.59
CA GLY A 270 17.96 9.15 -34.58
C GLY A 270 17.49 9.64 -33.21
N GLU A 271 17.16 10.94 -33.13
CA GLU A 271 16.81 11.62 -31.89
C GLU A 271 15.50 11.08 -31.31
N ARG A 272 15.59 10.25 -30.27
CA ARG A 272 14.46 9.58 -29.64
C ARG A 272 14.74 9.26 -28.18
N SER A 273 13.69 9.28 -27.36
CA SER A 273 13.70 8.82 -25.97
C SER A 273 12.66 7.73 -25.80
N PHE A 274 13.03 6.59 -25.21
CA PHE A 274 12.14 5.47 -24.99
C PHE A 274 12.60 4.64 -23.78
N PHE A 275 11.68 3.87 -23.19
CA PHE A 275 12.01 2.89 -22.15
C PHE A 275 12.14 1.50 -22.77
N LEU A 276 13.12 0.71 -22.33
CA LEU A 276 13.24 -0.70 -22.69
C LEU A 276 12.12 -1.48 -22.02
N GLN A 277 11.38 -2.25 -22.81
CA GLN A 277 10.29 -3.09 -22.29
C GLN A 277 10.85 -4.29 -21.50
N PRO A 278 10.05 -4.93 -20.63
CA PRO A 278 10.48 -6.13 -19.93
C PRO A 278 10.95 -7.22 -20.90
N GLY A 279 12.19 -7.68 -20.69
CA GLY A 279 12.84 -8.67 -21.57
C GLY A 279 13.63 -8.08 -22.74
N GLU A 280 13.55 -6.78 -23.01
CA GLU A 280 14.42 -6.10 -23.98
C GLU A 280 15.79 -5.79 -23.36
N ASP A 281 16.84 -5.91 -24.16
CA ASP A 281 18.21 -5.50 -23.79
C ASP A 281 18.92 -4.85 -24.97
N LEU A 282 19.95 -4.04 -24.70
CA LEU A 282 20.77 -3.41 -25.74
C LEU A 282 21.98 -4.28 -26.06
N GLU A 283 22.09 -4.75 -27.31
CA GLU A 283 23.17 -5.67 -27.72
C GLU A 283 24.58 -5.11 -27.45
N SER A 284 24.78 -3.81 -27.66
CA SER A 284 26.07 -3.14 -27.44
C SER A 284 25.88 -1.71 -26.94
N GLY A 285 24.84 -1.51 -26.11
CA GLY A 285 24.48 -0.19 -25.61
C GLY A 285 24.12 0.82 -26.72
N ILE A 286 24.28 2.10 -26.39
CA ILE A 286 24.13 3.21 -27.33
C ILE A 286 25.43 3.36 -28.13
N GLN A 287 25.31 3.38 -29.45
CA GLN A 287 26.42 3.44 -30.40
C GLN A 287 26.33 4.71 -31.26
N ASP A 288 27.47 5.22 -31.69
CA ASP A 288 27.52 6.35 -32.63
C ASP A 288 27.32 5.86 -34.06
N VAL A 289 26.56 6.63 -34.84
CA VAL A 289 26.32 6.34 -36.25
C VAL A 289 27.60 6.56 -37.06
N TYR A 290 27.83 5.72 -38.05
CA TYR A 290 28.93 5.92 -39.00
C TYR A 290 28.70 7.17 -39.85
N VAL A 291 29.57 8.16 -39.67
CA VAL A 291 29.64 9.36 -40.51
C VAL A 291 30.86 9.21 -41.41
N LEU A 292 30.62 8.94 -42.69
CA LEU A 292 31.67 8.78 -43.69
C LEU A 292 31.99 10.12 -44.34
N SER A 293 33.27 10.46 -44.44
CA SER A 293 33.79 11.55 -45.28
C SER A 293 33.84 11.14 -46.76
N GLU A 294 34.14 12.09 -47.66
CA GLU A 294 34.14 11.87 -49.11
C GLU A 294 35.08 10.74 -49.56
N ASP A 295 36.15 10.53 -48.80
CA ASP A 295 37.19 9.52 -49.08
C ASP A 295 37.00 8.21 -48.27
N GLU A 296 35.93 8.11 -47.47
CA GLU A 296 35.64 6.94 -46.63
C GLU A 296 34.49 6.12 -47.20
N GLY A 297 34.58 4.80 -47.01
CA GLY A 297 33.56 3.84 -47.42
C GLY A 297 33.45 2.69 -46.44
N LEU A 298 32.27 2.08 -46.35
CA LEU A 298 32.05 0.86 -45.58
C LEU A 298 31.86 -0.33 -46.52
N VAL A 299 32.49 -1.44 -46.16
CA VAL A 299 32.25 -2.74 -46.79
C VAL A 299 31.25 -3.49 -45.91
N LEU A 300 30.10 -3.80 -46.49
CA LEU A 300 28.99 -4.46 -45.80
C LEU A 300 28.85 -5.88 -46.32
N ARG A 301 28.49 -6.81 -45.42
CA ARG A 301 28.13 -8.18 -45.77
C ARG A 301 26.71 -8.47 -45.29
N ALA A 302 25.84 -8.84 -46.21
CA ALA A 302 24.51 -9.32 -45.88
C ALA A 302 24.62 -10.64 -45.11
N VAL A 303 24.08 -10.68 -43.88
CA VAL A 303 24.05 -11.92 -43.09
C VAL A 303 22.77 -12.71 -43.40
N GLU A 304 21.69 -12.00 -43.74
CA GLU A 304 20.41 -12.54 -44.15
C GLU A 304 19.93 -11.85 -45.43
N ALA A 305 18.96 -12.44 -46.12
CA ALA A 305 18.38 -11.82 -47.31
C ALA A 305 17.53 -10.61 -46.90
N PHE A 306 17.74 -9.47 -47.55
CA PHE A 306 16.97 -8.26 -47.28
C PHE A 306 16.79 -7.42 -48.55
N ASN A 307 15.72 -6.61 -48.53
CA ASN A 307 15.45 -5.62 -49.58
C ASN A 307 15.89 -4.25 -49.08
N ASP A 308 16.85 -3.64 -49.76
CA ASP A 308 17.23 -2.26 -49.48
C ASP A 308 16.24 -1.31 -50.15
N THR A 309 15.50 -0.55 -49.35
CA THR A 309 14.51 0.43 -49.83
C THR A 309 14.98 1.88 -49.67
N GLU A 310 16.15 2.12 -49.04
CA GLU A 310 16.63 3.48 -48.75
C GLU A 310 17.60 4.03 -49.81
N VAL A 311 18.01 3.22 -50.80
CA VAL A 311 18.87 3.67 -51.90
C VAL A 311 18.00 4.14 -53.07
N SER A 312 18.21 5.38 -53.49
CA SER A 312 17.54 6.09 -54.59
C SER A 312 17.07 5.21 -55.75
N GLY A 313 15.79 4.81 -55.72
CA GLY A 313 15.02 4.39 -56.89
C GLY A 313 15.26 2.98 -57.44
N GLU A 314 16.18 2.18 -56.87
CA GLU A 314 16.38 0.78 -57.28
C GLU A 314 16.27 -0.15 -56.07
N LEU A 315 15.33 -1.10 -56.14
CA LEU A 315 15.15 -2.14 -55.12
C LEU A 315 16.30 -3.14 -55.23
N CYS A 316 17.33 -2.98 -54.41
CA CYS A 316 18.45 -3.91 -54.36
C CYS A 316 18.09 -5.12 -53.48
N ILE A 317 17.84 -6.27 -54.11
CA ILE A 317 17.64 -7.54 -53.41
C ILE A 317 19.02 -8.13 -53.10
N ASN A 318 19.41 -8.15 -51.83
CA ASN A 318 20.67 -8.74 -51.40
C ASN A 318 20.41 -10.12 -50.79
N THR A 319 21.10 -11.15 -51.30
CA THR A 319 21.06 -12.50 -50.71
C THR A 319 22.15 -12.65 -49.63
N ALA A 320 21.97 -13.61 -48.72
CA ALA A 320 22.94 -13.88 -47.66
C ALA A 320 24.35 -14.15 -48.24
N GLY A 321 25.35 -13.46 -47.70
CA GLY A 321 26.75 -13.53 -48.17
C GLY A 321 27.14 -12.48 -49.22
N THR A 322 26.18 -11.71 -49.76
CA THR A 322 26.48 -10.63 -50.71
C THR A 322 27.31 -9.53 -50.05
N LEU A 323 28.42 -9.14 -50.70
CA LEU A 323 29.24 -8.00 -50.31
C LEU A 323 28.79 -6.77 -51.10
N CYS A 324 28.54 -5.66 -50.41
CA CYS A 324 28.21 -4.38 -51.01
C CYS A 324 29.11 -3.29 -50.42
N SER A 325 29.48 -2.31 -51.23
CA SER A 325 30.26 -1.14 -50.81
C SER A 325 29.41 0.11 -50.94
N THR A 326 29.32 0.90 -49.89
CA THR A 326 28.56 2.15 -49.88
C THR A 326 29.53 3.32 -49.74
N TYR A 327 29.48 4.22 -50.73
CA TYR A 327 30.28 5.44 -50.78
C TYR A 327 29.37 6.66 -50.61
N TYR A 328 29.89 7.66 -49.90
CA TYR A 328 29.33 8.98 -49.61
C TYR A 328 27.93 9.26 -50.18
N ARG A 329 26.88 8.96 -49.39
CA ARG A 329 25.55 9.59 -49.46
C ARG A 329 24.75 9.35 -48.18
N LYS A 330 24.74 10.39 -47.32
CA LYS A 330 23.99 10.54 -46.06
C LYS A 330 24.36 9.56 -44.93
N VAL A 331 24.12 10.03 -43.71
CA VAL A 331 24.24 9.27 -42.45
C VAL A 331 23.42 7.98 -42.57
N GLN A 332 24.09 6.84 -42.61
CA GLN A 332 23.46 5.53 -42.80
C GLN A 332 23.81 4.63 -41.62
N VAL A 333 22.77 4.22 -40.90
CA VAL A 333 22.84 3.14 -39.91
C VAL A 333 22.65 1.85 -40.68
N PHE A 334 23.75 1.22 -41.06
CA PHE A 334 23.74 -0.05 -41.79
C PHE A 334 23.66 -1.20 -40.84
N THR A 335 22.56 -1.92 -40.94
CA THR A 335 22.27 -2.95 -39.97
C THR A 335 21.90 -4.18 -40.80
N SER A 336 22.78 -5.17 -40.81
CA SER A 336 22.76 -6.35 -41.69
C SER A 336 21.65 -7.38 -41.40
N LYS A 337 20.63 -7.01 -40.61
CA LYS A 337 19.67 -7.93 -39.96
C LYS A 337 18.30 -7.35 -39.58
N TYR A 338 17.92 -6.12 -39.97
CA TYR A 338 16.91 -5.38 -39.20
C TYR A 338 15.76 -4.86 -40.05
N ARG A 339 14.54 -5.09 -39.55
CA ARG A 339 13.32 -4.50 -40.07
C ARG A 339 13.22 -3.07 -39.51
N CYS A 340 13.45 -2.08 -40.36
CA CYS A 340 13.20 -0.68 -40.03
C CYS A 340 11.70 -0.43 -40.22
N GLU A 341 10.91 -0.49 -39.15
CA GLU A 341 9.51 -0.05 -39.19
C GLU A 341 9.48 1.48 -39.02
N LEU A 342 9.12 2.15 -40.12
CA LEU A 342 8.77 3.57 -40.16
C LEU A 342 7.58 3.83 -39.22
N CYS A 343 7.82 4.56 -38.14
CA CYS A 343 6.78 5.39 -37.53
C CYS A 343 7.20 6.84 -37.69
N TRP A 344 6.35 7.53 -38.47
CA TRP A 344 6.32 8.92 -38.95
C TRP A 344 7.14 9.95 -38.18
#